data_AF-A0A495AML7-F1
#
_entry.id   AF-A0A495AML7-F1
#
_cell.length_a   1.000
_cell.length_b   1.000
_cell.length_c   1.000
_cell.angle_alpha   90.00
_cell.angle_beta   90.00
_cell.angle_gamma   90.00
#
_symmetry.space_group_name_H-M   'P 1'
#
loop_
_entity.id
_entity.type
_entity.pdbx_description
1 polymer ?
#
loop_
_entity_poly.entity_id
_entity_poly.type
_entity_poly.pdbx_seq_one_letter_code
_entity_poly.pdbx_strand_id
1 'polypeptide(L)'
;MWQKLLKHREALLAGVILLMALAVGSRVPSFLAPGNLVEIFNDTSILIILALGQMMVLLTKGIDLSMAANLALTGMIVALLNFHHPDIPVGVLLAIATLLGLLMGMLNGLLVWKLGIPAIVVTLGTMSIYRGIIFLLSNGGWINAHQMSGDFLALPRTPVLGVPLLSWCAVAALLLVGYFLLYSRTGRAMYTAGGNATAAYYTGINAGKMQFISFSLSGALAGFCGYLWISRFAVAYVDVANGFELQIVAACVIGGISTMGGIGRVLGCLLGALFLGAINNALPVIGVSPFWQMAISGAVIVIAVLLNERGNKRKGRLILRNVALSK
;
A
#
# COMPACT_ATOMS: atom_id res chain seq x y z
N MET A 1 -23.14 -23.80 -6.89
CA MET A 1 -22.89 -22.37 -6.56
C MET A 1 -21.62 -22.20 -5.71
N TRP A 2 -21.48 -22.93 -4.61
CA TRP A 2 -20.30 -22.90 -3.71
C TRP A 2 -18.95 -23.22 -4.39
N GLN A 3 -18.91 -24.20 -5.29
CA GLN A 3 -17.69 -24.54 -6.05
C GLN A 3 -17.25 -23.47 -7.07
N LYS A 4 -18.13 -22.50 -7.43
CA LYS A 4 -17.77 -21.34 -8.27
C LYS A 4 -17.28 -20.15 -7.43
N LEU A 5 -17.79 -19.98 -6.21
CA LEU A 5 -17.26 -19.00 -5.23
C LEU A 5 -15.85 -19.37 -4.76
N LEU A 6 -15.60 -20.66 -4.50
CA LEU A 6 -14.27 -21.17 -4.14
C LEU A 6 -13.20 -20.97 -5.23
N LYS A 7 -13.60 -20.66 -6.47
CA LYS A 7 -12.66 -20.36 -7.58
C LYS A 7 -12.21 -18.90 -7.61
N HIS A 8 -12.93 -18.00 -6.94
CA HIS A 8 -12.59 -16.57 -6.90
C HIS A 8 -11.94 -16.25 -5.55
N ARG A 9 -10.62 -16.04 -5.55
CA ARG A 9 -9.83 -15.76 -4.34
C ARG A 9 -10.39 -14.55 -3.58
N GLU A 10 -10.92 -13.58 -4.29
CA GLU A 10 -11.56 -12.38 -3.75
C GLU A 10 -12.81 -12.72 -2.94
N ALA A 11 -13.64 -13.65 -3.42
CA ALA A 11 -14.84 -14.07 -2.72
C ALA A 11 -14.52 -14.84 -1.44
N LEU A 12 -13.44 -15.62 -1.44
CA LEU A 12 -12.96 -16.29 -0.23
C LEU A 12 -12.45 -15.28 0.80
N LEU A 13 -11.63 -14.32 0.37
CA LEU A 13 -11.11 -13.29 1.27
C LEU A 13 -12.24 -12.42 1.85
N ALA A 14 -13.21 -12.01 1.02
CA ALA A 14 -14.42 -11.32 1.47
C ALA A 14 -15.22 -12.17 2.47
N GLY A 15 -15.36 -13.47 2.23
CA GLY A 15 -16.00 -14.39 3.16
C GLY A 15 -15.26 -14.49 4.51
N VAL A 16 -13.92 -14.53 4.49
CA VAL A 16 -13.10 -14.51 5.72
C VAL A 16 -13.28 -13.21 6.49
N ILE A 17 -13.28 -12.06 5.81
CA ILE A 17 -13.53 -10.75 6.43
C ILE A 17 -14.91 -10.73 7.08
N LEU A 18 -15.94 -11.19 6.37
CA LEU A 18 -17.31 -11.24 6.88
C LEU A 18 -17.41 -12.14 8.12
N LEU A 19 -16.83 -13.34 8.06
CA LEU A 19 -16.83 -14.27 9.20
C LEU A 19 -16.11 -13.69 10.42
N MET A 20 -14.97 -13.04 10.22
CA MET A 20 -14.24 -12.35 11.28
C MET A 20 -15.09 -11.23 11.88
N ALA A 21 -15.70 -10.39 11.05
CA ALA A 21 -16.54 -9.28 11.52
C ALA A 21 -17.74 -9.79 12.32
N LEU A 22 -18.39 -10.87 11.88
CA LEU A 22 -19.50 -11.49 12.61
C LEU A 22 -19.05 -12.15 13.92
N ALA A 23 -17.90 -12.81 13.93
CA ALA A 23 -17.36 -13.43 15.15
C ALA A 23 -17.02 -12.36 16.21
N VAL A 24 -16.39 -11.27 15.81
CA VAL A 24 -16.12 -10.14 16.71
C VAL A 24 -17.42 -9.46 17.12
N GLY A 25 -18.33 -9.23 16.18
CA GLY A 25 -19.66 -8.65 16.41
C GLY A 25 -20.52 -9.45 17.39
N SER A 26 -20.40 -10.78 17.42
CA SER A 26 -21.10 -11.61 18.40
C SER A 26 -20.61 -11.42 19.84
N ARG A 27 -19.36 -10.96 20.02
CA ARG A 27 -18.80 -10.63 21.33
C ARG A 27 -18.98 -9.17 21.68
N VAL A 28 -18.84 -8.30 20.68
CA VAL A 28 -18.89 -6.84 20.81
C VAL A 28 -19.83 -6.30 19.73
N PRO A 29 -21.15 -6.21 20.00
CA PRO A 29 -22.13 -5.78 18.99
C PRO A 29 -21.87 -4.40 18.39
N SER A 30 -21.27 -3.48 19.17
CA SER A 30 -20.86 -2.16 18.70
C SER A 30 -19.83 -2.20 17.57
N PHE A 31 -19.10 -3.30 17.40
CA PHE A 31 -18.15 -3.48 16.31
C PHE A 31 -18.83 -3.45 14.93
N LEU A 32 -20.05 -3.99 14.84
CA LEU A 32 -20.84 -4.00 13.60
C LEU A 32 -21.73 -2.75 13.43
N ALA A 33 -21.66 -1.80 14.37
CA ALA A 33 -22.42 -0.56 14.25
C ALA A 33 -21.96 0.22 13.00
N PRO A 34 -22.89 0.82 12.22
CA PRO A 34 -22.55 1.53 10.99
C PRO A 34 -21.46 2.59 11.17
N GLY A 35 -21.46 3.33 12.29
CA GLY A 35 -20.43 4.31 12.61
C GLY A 35 -19.03 3.68 12.74
N ASN A 36 -18.93 2.57 13.47
CA ASN A 36 -17.67 1.85 13.64
C ASN A 36 -17.17 1.24 12.31
N LEU A 37 -18.07 0.77 11.44
CA LEU A 37 -17.69 0.27 10.11
C LEU A 37 -17.10 1.39 9.22
N VAL A 38 -17.66 2.60 9.32
CA VAL A 38 -17.11 3.79 8.63
C VAL A 38 -15.72 4.14 9.21
N GLU A 39 -15.55 4.08 10.52
CA GLU A 39 -14.26 4.30 11.18
C GLU A 39 -13.20 3.27 10.77
N ILE A 40 -13.55 1.98 10.75
CA ILE A 40 -12.65 0.91 10.29
C ILE A 40 -12.19 1.17 8.84
N PHE A 41 -13.12 1.54 7.96
CA PHE A 41 -12.77 1.86 6.57
C PHE A 41 -11.85 3.09 6.50
N ASN A 42 -12.14 4.11 7.31
CA ASN A 42 -11.36 5.34 7.41
C ASN A 42 -9.94 5.10 7.93
N ASP A 43 -9.75 4.23 8.94
CA ASP A 43 -8.44 3.82 9.43
C ASP A 43 -7.65 3.02 8.39
N THR A 44 -8.37 2.24 7.58
CA THR A 44 -7.75 1.41 6.54
C THR A 44 -7.46 2.19 5.26
N SER A 45 -7.97 3.41 5.12
CA SER A 45 -7.91 4.19 3.89
C SER A 45 -6.49 4.49 3.43
N ILE A 46 -5.57 4.84 4.35
CA ILE A 46 -4.17 5.09 3.98
C ILE A 46 -3.48 3.79 3.54
N LEU A 47 -3.77 2.67 4.22
CA LEU A 47 -3.25 1.35 3.82
C LEU A 47 -3.72 0.98 2.40
N ILE A 48 -4.98 1.23 2.06
CA ILE A 48 -5.54 0.96 0.72
C ILE A 48 -4.76 1.76 -0.34
N ILE A 49 -4.59 3.07 -0.14
CA ILE A 49 -3.93 3.93 -1.13
C ILE A 49 -2.48 3.48 -1.36
N LEU A 50 -1.73 3.23 -0.29
CA LEU A 50 -0.34 2.77 -0.40
C LEU A 50 -0.23 1.37 -0.99
N ALA A 51 -1.15 0.45 -0.63
CA ALA A 51 -1.20 -0.89 -1.19
C ALA A 51 -1.47 -0.86 -2.70
N LEU A 52 -2.28 0.08 -3.19
CA LEU A 52 -2.45 0.28 -4.64
C LEU A 52 -1.16 0.74 -5.33
N GLY A 53 -0.36 1.61 -4.68
CA GLY A 53 0.97 1.99 -5.14
C GLY A 53 1.94 0.79 -5.19
N GLN A 54 2.04 0.06 -4.07
CA GLN A 54 2.87 -1.13 -3.97
C GLN A 54 2.43 -2.24 -4.92
N MET A 55 1.13 -2.38 -5.20
CA MET A 55 0.61 -3.32 -6.19
C MET A 55 1.24 -3.05 -7.56
N MET A 56 1.30 -1.79 -8.01
CA MET A 56 1.92 -1.46 -9.30
C MET A 56 3.40 -1.84 -9.33
N VAL A 57 4.12 -1.64 -8.22
CA VAL A 57 5.53 -2.02 -8.09
C VAL A 57 5.70 -3.54 -8.13
N LEU A 58 4.88 -4.29 -7.38
CA LEU A 58 4.85 -5.75 -7.37
C LEU A 58 4.54 -6.34 -8.74
N LEU A 59 3.59 -5.74 -9.48
CA LEU A 59 3.28 -6.16 -10.84
C LEU A 59 4.53 -6.13 -11.73
N THR A 60 5.47 -5.22 -11.49
CA THR A 60 6.74 -5.10 -12.23
C THR A 60 7.93 -5.84 -11.59
N LYS A 61 7.68 -6.79 -10.67
CA LYS A 61 8.69 -7.55 -9.90
C LYS A 61 9.56 -6.73 -8.95
N GLY A 62 9.10 -5.53 -8.56
CA GLY A 62 9.75 -4.73 -7.53
C GLY A 62 9.11 -4.92 -6.16
N ILE A 63 9.80 -4.49 -5.11
CA ILE A 63 9.21 -4.26 -3.79
C ILE A 63 9.71 -2.89 -3.33
N ASP A 64 8.80 -1.97 -2.99
CA ASP A 64 9.15 -0.65 -2.48
C ASP A 64 8.97 -0.59 -0.96
N LEU A 65 10.05 -0.88 -0.23
CA LEU A 65 10.05 -0.76 1.24
C LEU A 65 10.19 0.70 1.72
N SER A 66 10.48 1.63 0.81
CA SER A 66 10.69 3.04 1.17
C SER A 66 9.38 3.83 1.29
N MET A 67 8.23 3.28 0.85
CA MET A 67 6.95 4.02 0.81
C MET A 67 6.56 4.64 2.16
N ALA A 68 6.76 3.91 3.27
CA ALA A 68 6.44 4.42 4.60
C ALA A 68 7.37 5.55 5.05
N ALA A 69 8.66 5.46 4.72
CA ALA A 69 9.63 6.54 4.98
C ALA A 69 9.42 7.75 4.06
N ASN A 70 8.97 7.52 2.82
CA ASN A 70 8.57 8.57 1.88
C ASN A 70 7.34 9.34 2.40
N LEU A 71 6.30 8.62 2.82
CA LEU A 71 5.13 9.18 3.52
C LEU A 71 5.57 10.02 4.74
N ALA A 72 6.45 9.47 5.59
CA ALA A 72 6.91 10.18 6.78
C ALA A 72 7.71 11.45 6.44
N LEU A 73 8.59 11.40 5.44
CA LEU A 73 9.41 12.55 5.03
C LEU A 73 8.57 13.65 4.39
N THR A 74 7.74 13.30 3.40
CA THR A 74 6.85 14.26 2.76
C THR A 74 5.87 14.87 3.75
N GLY A 75 5.33 14.06 4.67
CA GLY A 75 4.49 14.50 5.79
C GLY A 75 5.21 15.49 6.73
N MET A 76 6.43 15.19 7.13
CA MET A 76 7.25 16.08 7.96
C MET A 76 7.51 17.43 7.26
N ILE A 77 7.87 17.40 5.97
CA ILE A 77 8.15 18.61 5.20
C ILE A 77 6.90 19.51 5.15
N VAL A 78 5.73 18.96 4.83
CA VAL A 78 4.51 19.79 4.78
C VAL A 78 4.02 20.24 6.15
N ALA A 79 4.29 19.47 7.21
CA ALA A 79 4.01 19.90 8.58
C ALA A 79 4.90 21.07 8.99
N LEU A 80 6.20 21.05 8.67
CA LEU A 80 7.13 22.17 8.89
C LEU A 80 6.72 23.39 8.09
N LEU A 81 6.38 23.21 6.80
CA LEU A 81 5.89 24.30 5.96
C LEU A 81 4.63 24.94 6.55
N ASN A 82 3.68 24.13 7.00
CA ASN A 82 2.46 24.63 7.61
C ASN A 82 2.72 25.32 8.97
N PHE A 83 3.68 24.82 9.75
CA PHE A 83 4.05 25.43 11.03
C PHE A 83 4.67 26.82 10.84
N HIS A 84 5.57 26.97 9.88
CA HIS A 84 6.24 28.25 9.60
C HIS A 84 5.40 29.21 8.74
N HIS A 85 4.53 28.67 7.88
CA HIS A 85 3.70 29.42 6.95
C HIS A 85 2.26 28.88 6.97
N PRO A 86 1.48 29.19 8.01
CA PRO A 86 0.14 28.64 8.20
C PRO A 86 -0.86 29.10 7.14
N ASP A 87 -0.57 30.19 6.43
CA ASP A 87 -1.44 30.76 5.39
C ASP A 87 -1.33 30.01 4.04
N ILE A 88 -0.40 29.07 3.90
CA ILE A 88 -0.27 28.29 2.66
C ILE A 88 -1.53 27.44 2.48
N PRO A 89 -2.23 27.54 1.33
CA PRO A 89 -3.43 26.75 1.09
C PRO A 89 -3.13 25.25 1.14
N VAL A 90 -4.03 24.49 1.76
CA VAL A 90 -3.89 23.04 1.94
C VAL A 90 -3.68 22.30 0.61
N GLY A 91 -4.34 22.74 -0.46
CA GLY A 91 -4.15 22.17 -1.80
C GLY A 91 -2.71 22.28 -2.32
N VAL A 92 -2.00 23.35 -1.96
CA VAL A 92 -0.59 23.56 -2.31
C VAL A 92 0.30 22.61 -1.51
N LEU A 93 0.06 22.47 -0.20
CA LEU A 93 0.79 21.52 0.64
C LEU A 93 0.62 20.08 0.13
N LEU A 94 -0.60 19.69 -0.22
CA LEU A 94 -0.91 18.38 -0.79
C LEU A 94 -0.19 18.14 -2.14
N ALA A 95 -0.14 19.16 -3.00
CA ALA A 95 0.62 19.10 -4.25
C ALA A 95 2.13 18.96 -4.01
N ILE A 96 2.70 19.72 -3.06
CA ILE A 96 4.11 19.62 -2.66
C ILE A 96 4.43 18.22 -2.14
N ALA A 97 3.61 17.67 -1.23
CA ALA A 97 3.81 16.33 -0.69
C ALA A 97 3.81 15.28 -1.80
N THR A 98 2.83 15.35 -2.71
CA THR A 98 2.70 14.43 -3.85
C THR A 98 3.89 14.55 -4.82
N LEU A 99 4.35 15.77 -5.10
CA LEU A 99 5.47 16.01 -6.01
C LEU A 99 6.79 15.51 -5.41
N LEU A 100 7.06 15.79 -4.14
CA LEU A 100 8.24 15.28 -3.44
C LEU A 100 8.22 13.74 -3.41
N GLY A 101 7.08 13.16 -3.11
CA GLY A 101 6.91 11.71 -3.13
C GLY A 101 7.17 11.11 -4.51
N LEU A 102 6.66 11.75 -5.58
CA LEU A 102 6.93 11.38 -6.96
C LEU A 102 8.43 11.42 -7.27
N LEU A 103 9.14 12.48 -6.88
CA LEU A 103 10.58 12.61 -7.10
C LEU A 103 11.38 11.51 -6.40
N MET A 104 11.02 11.18 -5.16
CA MET A 104 11.62 10.09 -4.39
C MET A 104 11.36 8.73 -5.05
N GLY A 105 10.13 8.51 -5.54
CA GLY A 105 9.78 7.33 -6.33
C GLY A 105 10.55 7.25 -7.65
N MET A 106 10.70 8.37 -8.37
CA MET A 106 11.50 8.45 -9.59
C MET A 106 12.97 8.12 -9.32
N LEU A 107 13.54 8.58 -8.20
CA LEU A 107 14.90 8.24 -7.80
C LEU A 107 15.05 6.72 -7.64
N ASN A 108 14.17 6.08 -6.88
CA ASN A 108 14.18 4.62 -6.72
C ASN A 108 14.01 3.89 -8.05
N GLY A 109 13.01 4.29 -8.84
CA GLY A 109 12.75 3.72 -10.15
C GLY A 109 13.92 3.86 -11.11
N LEU A 110 14.65 4.99 -11.06
CA LEU A 110 15.80 5.26 -11.92
C LEU A 110 16.99 4.37 -11.54
N LEU A 111 17.28 4.24 -10.25
CA LEU A 111 18.33 3.36 -9.74
C LEU A 111 18.05 1.90 -10.10
N VAL A 112 16.80 1.45 -9.97
CA VAL A 112 16.40 0.08 -10.34
C VAL A 112 16.49 -0.12 -11.85
N TRP A 113 15.94 0.80 -12.64
CA TRP A 113 15.87 0.65 -14.09
C TRP A 113 17.23 0.82 -14.77
N LYS A 114 17.93 1.93 -14.55
CA LYS A 114 19.15 2.28 -15.31
C LYS A 114 20.41 1.63 -14.75
N LEU A 115 20.52 1.51 -13.44
CA LEU A 115 21.72 0.92 -12.80
C LEU A 115 21.55 -0.58 -12.54
N GLY A 116 20.36 -1.14 -12.77
CA GLY A 116 20.10 -2.58 -12.59
C GLY A 116 20.22 -3.05 -11.14
N ILE A 117 20.15 -2.14 -10.17
CA ILE A 117 20.27 -2.48 -8.75
C ILE A 117 18.98 -3.16 -8.30
N PRO A 118 19.04 -4.27 -7.55
CA PRO A 118 17.83 -4.91 -7.02
C PRO A 118 16.95 -3.93 -6.20
N ALA A 119 15.65 -3.92 -6.50
CA ALA A 119 14.66 -3.00 -5.90
C ALA A 119 14.67 -2.98 -4.37
N ILE A 120 14.80 -4.14 -3.73
CA ILE A 120 14.84 -4.26 -2.26
C ILE A 120 16.05 -3.50 -1.70
N VAL A 121 17.22 -3.61 -2.33
CA VAL A 121 18.45 -2.95 -1.87
C VAL A 121 18.32 -1.44 -1.99
N VAL A 122 17.82 -0.95 -3.13
CA VAL A 122 17.58 0.47 -3.37
C VAL A 122 16.61 1.04 -2.34
N THR A 123 15.50 0.35 -2.09
CA THR A 123 14.41 0.86 -1.26
C THR A 123 14.69 0.75 0.24
N LEU A 124 15.42 -0.28 0.69
CA LEU A 124 15.96 -0.33 2.05
C LEU A 124 17.00 0.78 2.28
N GLY A 125 17.88 1.02 1.31
CA GLY A 125 18.88 2.09 1.40
C GLY A 125 18.23 3.47 1.46
N THR A 126 17.28 3.76 0.57
CA THR A 126 16.57 5.04 0.55
C THR A 126 15.64 5.22 1.74
N MET A 127 15.02 4.15 2.26
CA MET A 127 14.28 4.20 3.52
C MET A 127 15.13 4.78 4.65
N SER A 128 16.36 4.28 4.84
CA SER A 128 17.28 4.78 5.86
C SER A 128 17.72 6.23 5.61
N ILE A 129 18.00 6.60 4.34
CA ILE A 129 18.34 7.98 3.98
C ILE A 129 17.16 8.92 4.32
N TYR A 130 15.94 8.55 3.94
CA TYR A 130 14.76 9.37 4.19
C TYR A 130 14.51 9.55 5.69
N ARG A 131 14.66 8.49 6.49
CA ARG A 131 14.58 8.59 7.96
C ARG A 131 15.66 9.52 8.53
N GLY A 132 16.89 9.44 8.03
CA GLY A 132 17.97 10.37 8.40
C GLY A 132 17.67 11.82 8.05
N ILE A 133 17.07 12.08 6.88
CA ILE A 133 16.63 13.43 6.48
C ILE A 133 15.53 13.94 7.41
N ILE A 134 14.56 13.10 7.79
CA ILE A 134 13.51 13.49 8.75
C ILE A 134 14.14 13.94 10.06
N PHE A 135 15.09 13.16 10.59
CA PHE A 135 15.80 13.50 11.82
C PHE A 135 16.55 14.84 11.70
N LEU A 136 17.23 15.06 10.58
CA LEU A 136 17.95 16.32 10.32
C LEU A 136 17.01 17.52 10.25
N LEU A 137 15.87 17.38 9.56
CA LEU A 137 14.88 18.45 9.42
C LEU A 137 14.19 18.78 10.75
N SER A 138 13.92 17.77 11.59
CA SER A 138 13.24 17.96 12.86
C SER A 138 14.17 18.16 14.05
N ASN A 139 15.50 18.02 13.88
CA ASN A 139 16.48 17.88 14.96
C ASN A 139 16.08 16.80 16.00
N GLY A 140 15.46 15.71 15.53
CA GLY A 140 14.86 14.66 16.39
C GLY A 140 13.57 15.08 17.12
N GLY A 141 13.13 16.32 16.94
CA GLY A 141 11.92 16.89 17.52
C GLY A 141 10.63 16.45 16.83
N TRP A 142 9.52 16.82 17.44
CA TRP A 142 8.16 16.48 17.02
C TRP A 142 7.39 17.75 16.67
N ILE A 143 6.50 17.65 15.69
CA ILE A 143 5.50 18.69 15.39
C ILE A 143 4.15 18.16 15.82
N ASN A 144 3.52 18.83 16.78
CA ASN A 144 2.27 18.39 17.39
C ASN A 144 1.07 19.17 16.87
N ALA A 145 -0.14 18.72 17.22
CA ALA A 145 -1.40 19.29 16.75
C ALA A 145 -1.52 20.80 16.94
N HIS A 146 -1.05 21.35 18.06
CA HIS A 146 -1.13 22.79 18.36
C HIS A 146 -0.22 23.66 17.49
N GLN A 147 0.70 23.04 16.74
CA GLN A 147 1.63 23.68 15.81
C GLN A 147 1.12 23.59 14.37
N MET A 148 -0.01 22.92 14.15
CA MET A 148 -0.65 22.76 12.84
C MET A 148 -1.88 23.66 12.76
N SER A 149 -2.14 24.23 11.59
CA SER A 149 -3.30 25.09 11.37
C SER A 149 -4.59 24.25 11.36
N GLY A 150 -5.71 24.89 11.70
CA GLY A 150 -7.02 24.24 11.71
C GLY A 150 -7.37 23.62 10.36
N ASP A 151 -7.14 24.36 9.27
CA ASP A 151 -7.40 23.89 7.90
C ASP A 151 -6.53 22.69 7.52
N PHE A 152 -5.26 22.69 7.95
CA PHE A 152 -4.36 21.55 7.75
C PHE A 152 -4.93 20.28 8.38
N LEU A 153 -5.48 20.37 9.59
CA LEU A 153 -6.05 19.25 10.33
C LEU A 153 -7.47 18.88 9.86
N ALA A 154 -8.25 19.84 9.37
CA ALA A 154 -9.66 19.63 9.05
C ALA A 154 -9.88 18.72 7.85
N LEU A 155 -8.99 18.77 6.84
CA LEU A 155 -9.25 18.14 5.53
C LEU A 155 -9.57 16.64 5.64
N PRO A 156 -8.74 15.76 6.24
CA PRO A 156 -9.05 14.32 6.31
C PRO A 156 -10.27 13.99 7.19
N ARG A 157 -10.61 14.89 8.13
CA ARG A 157 -11.72 14.73 9.10
C ARG A 157 -13.05 15.24 8.56
N THR A 158 -13.02 16.05 7.50
CA THR A 158 -14.23 16.69 6.96
C THR A 158 -15.23 15.63 6.51
N PRO A 159 -16.45 15.59 7.08
CA PRO A 159 -17.44 14.61 6.70
C PRO A 159 -18.08 15.00 5.36
N VAL A 160 -18.10 14.07 4.42
CA VAL A 160 -18.78 14.20 3.12
C VAL A 160 -19.72 13.01 2.97
N LEU A 161 -21.03 13.27 2.84
CA LEU A 161 -22.06 12.22 2.78
C LEU A 161 -22.00 11.22 3.95
N GLY A 162 -21.66 11.70 5.16
CA GLY A 162 -21.55 10.88 6.38
C GLY A 162 -20.26 10.06 6.49
N VAL A 163 -19.32 10.21 5.56
CA VAL A 163 -18.03 9.51 5.54
C VAL A 163 -16.88 10.52 5.47
N PRO A 164 -15.79 10.38 6.25
CA PRO A 164 -14.67 11.33 6.22
C PRO A 164 -14.00 11.43 4.85
N LEU A 165 -13.53 12.62 4.48
CA LEU A 165 -12.90 12.88 3.18
C LEU A 165 -11.71 11.95 2.89
N LEU A 166 -10.96 11.53 3.92
CA LEU A 166 -9.89 10.55 3.77
C LEU A 166 -10.36 9.22 3.13
N SER A 167 -11.54 8.76 3.50
CA SER A 167 -12.15 7.55 2.94
C SER A 167 -12.52 7.74 1.47
N TRP A 168 -13.01 8.93 1.11
CA TRP A 168 -13.25 9.28 -0.29
C TRP A 168 -11.96 9.36 -1.10
N CYS A 169 -10.84 9.83 -0.52
CA CYS A 169 -9.53 9.77 -1.17
C CYS A 169 -9.12 8.34 -1.49
N ALA A 170 -9.39 7.37 -0.60
CA ALA A 170 -9.11 5.96 -0.86
C ALA A 170 -10.00 5.38 -1.98
N VAL A 171 -11.29 5.72 -1.99
CA VAL A 171 -12.21 5.34 -3.08
C VAL A 171 -11.76 5.95 -4.41
N ALA A 172 -11.38 7.23 -4.42
CA ALA A 172 -10.87 7.90 -5.62
C ALA A 172 -9.58 7.23 -6.13
N ALA A 173 -8.62 6.94 -5.24
CA ALA A 173 -7.40 6.22 -5.59
C ALA A 173 -7.70 4.82 -6.17
N LEU A 174 -8.64 4.09 -5.58
CA LEU A 174 -9.09 2.78 -6.07
C LEU A 174 -9.65 2.87 -7.49
N LEU A 175 -10.53 3.83 -7.75
CA LEU A 175 -11.13 4.05 -9.07
C LEU A 175 -10.09 4.50 -10.09
N LEU A 176 -9.20 5.42 -9.72
CA LEU A 176 -8.14 5.94 -10.59
C LEU A 176 -7.14 4.85 -10.96
N VAL A 177 -6.60 4.13 -9.98
CA VAL A 177 -5.64 3.03 -10.22
C VAL A 177 -6.32 1.86 -10.93
N GLY A 178 -7.56 1.54 -10.56
CA GLY A 178 -8.38 0.56 -11.26
C GLY A 178 -8.54 0.90 -12.74
N TYR A 179 -9.00 2.12 -13.04
CA TYR A 179 -9.16 2.58 -14.40
C TYR A 179 -7.83 2.61 -15.16
N PHE A 180 -6.77 3.11 -14.54
CA PHE A 180 -5.43 3.15 -15.11
C PHE A 180 -4.94 1.74 -15.48
N LEU A 181 -5.06 0.76 -14.60
CA LEU A 181 -4.58 -0.60 -14.84
C LEU A 181 -5.39 -1.37 -15.88
N LEU A 182 -6.72 -1.16 -15.94
CA LEU A 182 -7.57 -1.84 -16.93
C LEU A 182 -7.49 -1.17 -18.32
N TYR A 183 -7.62 0.16 -18.38
CA TYR A 183 -7.88 0.86 -19.64
C TYR A 183 -6.63 1.52 -20.24
N SER A 184 -5.61 1.88 -19.45
CA SER A 184 -4.40 2.50 -20.00
C SER A 184 -3.45 1.48 -20.63
N ARG A 185 -2.72 1.92 -21.67
CA ARG A 185 -1.66 1.12 -22.31
C ARG A 185 -0.53 0.82 -21.33
N THR A 186 -0.13 1.81 -20.53
CA THR A 186 0.94 1.69 -19.53
C THR A 186 0.59 0.68 -18.44
N GLY A 187 -0.65 0.74 -17.91
CA GLY A 187 -1.13 -0.20 -16.91
C GLY A 187 -1.11 -1.64 -17.40
N ARG A 188 -1.65 -1.91 -18.61
CA ARG A 188 -1.55 -3.26 -19.22
C ARG A 188 -0.10 -3.68 -19.48
N ALA A 189 0.76 -2.75 -19.88
CA ALA A 189 2.17 -3.02 -20.09
C ALA A 189 2.91 -3.41 -18.80
N MET A 190 2.50 -2.93 -17.62
CA MET A 190 3.05 -3.39 -16.34
C MET A 190 2.78 -4.88 -16.10
N TYR A 191 1.57 -5.35 -16.43
CA TYR A 191 1.23 -6.78 -16.33
C TYR A 191 2.10 -7.63 -17.26
N THR A 192 2.29 -7.20 -18.51
CA THR A 192 3.10 -7.92 -19.49
C THR A 192 4.58 -7.94 -19.11
N ALA A 193 5.12 -6.79 -18.70
CA ALA A 193 6.51 -6.65 -18.22
C ALA A 193 6.78 -7.57 -17.03
N GLY A 194 5.83 -7.65 -16.09
CA GLY A 194 5.89 -8.52 -14.93
C GLY A 194 5.77 -10.00 -15.25
N GLY A 195 4.84 -10.38 -16.11
CA GLY A 195 4.55 -11.79 -16.37
C GLY A 195 5.70 -12.48 -17.10
N ASN A 196 6.19 -11.87 -18.18
CA ASN A 196 7.32 -12.38 -18.94
C ASN A 196 8.08 -11.23 -19.61
N ALA A 197 9.19 -10.81 -19.00
CA ALA A 197 10.02 -9.72 -19.50
C ALA A 197 10.58 -9.98 -20.91
N THR A 198 10.88 -11.24 -21.25
CA THR A 198 11.35 -11.63 -22.58
C THR A 198 10.25 -11.46 -23.63
N ALA A 199 9.02 -11.90 -23.34
CA ALA A 199 7.88 -11.70 -24.24
C ALA A 199 7.47 -10.22 -24.34
N ALA A 200 7.59 -9.47 -23.23
CA ALA A 200 7.37 -8.03 -23.22
C ALA A 200 8.35 -7.32 -24.18
N TYR A 201 9.63 -7.72 -24.19
CA TYR A 201 10.62 -7.17 -25.11
C TYR A 201 10.25 -7.39 -26.58
N TYR A 202 9.84 -8.61 -26.96
CA TYR A 202 9.41 -8.91 -28.33
C TYR A 202 8.14 -8.17 -28.77
N THR A 203 7.35 -7.65 -27.82
CA THR A 203 6.15 -6.84 -28.09
C THR A 203 6.41 -5.34 -27.95
N GLY A 204 7.67 -4.91 -27.83
CA GLY A 204 8.09 -3.51 -27.75
C GLY A 204 7.89 -2.87 -26.37
N ILE A 205 7.62 -3.66 -25.33
CA ILE A 205 7.42 -3.17 -23.96
C ILE A 205 8.75 -3.26 -23.20
N ASN A 206 9.29 -2.11 -22.82
CA ASN A 206 10.48 -2.03 -21.99
C ASN A 206 10.12 -2.27 -20.51
N ALA A 207 10.48 -3.44 -19.96
CA ALA A 207 10.19 -3.82 -18.59
C ALA A 207 10.79 -2.84 -17.55
N GLY A 208 12.00 -2.35 -17.78
CA GLY A 208 12.64 -1.40 -16.90
C GLY A 208 11.96 -0.03 -16.88
N LYS A 209 11.47 0.44 -18.03
CA LYS A 209 10.63 1.67 -18.08
C LYS A 209 9.34 1.48 -17.28
N MET A 210 8.73 0.29 -17.32
CA MET A 210 7.54 0.00 -16.52
C MET A 210 7.84 -0.02 -15.01
N GLN A 211 9.01 -0.52 -14.61
CA GLN A 211 9.49 -0.40 -13.22
C GLN A 211 9.67 1.06 -12.81
N PHE A 212 10.31 1.88 -13.65
CA PHE A 212 10.46 3.31 -13.35
C PHE A 212 9.11 4.01 -13.13
N ILE A 213 8.13 3.75 -14.00
CA ILE A 213 6.79 4.34 -13.88
C ILE A 213 6.08 3.81 -12.62
N SER A 214 6.20 2.52 -12.30
CA SER A 214 5.54 1.95 -11.11
C SER A 214 6.08 2.55 -9.82
N PHE A 215 7.40 2.70 -9.69
CA PHE A 215 8.03 3.37 -8.55
C PHE A 215 7.66 4.86 -8.46
N SER A 216 7.56 5.55 -9.59
CA SER A 216 7.14 6.96 -9.63
C SER A 216 5.70 7.13 -9.12
N LEU A 217 4.76 6.31 -9.60
CA LEU A 217 3.37 6.34 -9.16
C LEU A 217 3.22 5.91 -7.69
N SER A 218 3.97 4.90 -7.26
CA SER A 218 4.09 4.48 -5.87
C SER A 218 4.52 5.66 -4.98
N GLY A 219 5.60 6.34 -5.35
CA GLY A 219 6.11 7.50 -4.62
C GLY A 219 5.12 8.65 -4.57
N ALA A 220 4.40 8.95 -5.66
CA ALA A 220 3.38 9.99 -5.67
C ALA A 220 2.23 9.69 -4.68
N LEU A 221 1.75 8.45 -4.66
CA LEU A 221 0.73 8.02 -3.69
C LEU A 221 1.26 8.03 -2.25
N ALA A 222 2.52 7.66 -2.04
CA ALA A 222 3.17 7.77 -0.73
C ALA A 222 3.25 9.22 -0.24
N GLY A 223 3.64 10.14 -1.12
CA GLY A 223 3.66 11.58 -0.84
C GLY A 223 2.29 12.15 -0.50
N PHE A 224 1.28 11.82 -1.31
CA PHE A 224 -0.11 12.20 -1.04
C PHE A 224 -0.60 11.68 0.32
N CYS A 225 -0.28 10.42 0.65
CA CYS A 225 -0.55 9.85 1.97
C CYS A 225 0.27 10.50 3.10
N GLY A 226 1.43 11.08 2.82
CA GLY A 226 2.24 11.83 3.79
C GLY A 226 1.46 12.95 4.46
N TYR A 227 0.87 13.82 3.63
CA TYR A 227 -0.02 14.86 4.14
C TYR A 227 -1.22 14.28 4.91
N LEU A 228 -1.91 13.28 4.33
CA LEU A 228 -3.12 12.70 4.94
C LEU A 228 -2.85 12.03 6.28
N TRP A 229 -1.71 11.35 6.42
CA TRP A 229 -1.31 10.70 7.67
C TRP A 229 -1.06 11.73 8.76
N ILE A 230 -0.18 12.71 8.50
CA ILE A 230 0.20 13.69 9.52
C ILE A 230 -0.99 14.55 9.92
N SER A 231 -1.82 14.96 8.95
CA SER A 231 -3.05 15.70 9.24
C SER A 231 -4.03 14.87 10.09
N ARG A 232 -4.22 13.58 9.78
CA ARG A 232 -5.10 12.68 10.54
C ARG A 232 -4.63 12.45 11.97
N PHE A 233 -3.36 12.13 12.17
CA PHE A 233 -2.82 11.80 13.50
C PHE A 233 -2.33 13.03 14.27
N ALA A 234 -2.26 14.19 13.61
CA ALA A 234 -1.86 15.48 14.16
C ALA A 234 -0.49 15.46 14.86
N VAL A 235 0.42 14.61 14.37
CA VAL A 235 1.78 14.49 14.90
C VAL A 235 2.74 14.09 13.78
N ALA A 236 3.91 14.75 13.72
CA ALA A 236 5.02 14.40 12.84
C ALA A 236 6.31 14.20 13.64
N TYR A 237 6.97 13.06 13.44
CA TYR A 237 8.25 12.70 14.06
C TYR A 237 8.97 11.63 13.22
N VAL A 238 10.20 11.26 13.61
CA VAL A 238 11.10 10.44 12.79
C VAL A 238 10.55 9.04 12.50
N ASP A 239 9.91 8.39 13.47
CA ASP A 239 9.43 7.00 13.36
C ASP A 239 7.97 6.89 12.91
N VAL A 240 7.38 7.96 12.36
CA VAL A 240 6.02 7.91 11.80
C VAL A 240 5.90 6.78 10.78
N ALA A 241 4.83 5.99 10.89
CA ALA A 241 4.53 4.86 10.00
C ALA A 241 5.65 3.79 9.94
N ASN A 242 6.51 3.68 10.96
CA ASN A 242 7.52 2.61 11.02
C ASN A 242 6.86 1.22 11.05
N GLY A 243 7.36 0.28 10.24
CA GLY A 243 6.78 -1.05 10.07
C GLY A 243 5.56 -1.08 9.15
N PHE A 244 5.03 0.07 8.73
CA PHE A 244 3.86 0.13 7.84
C PHE A 244 4.21 -0.37 6.44
N GLU A 245 5.48 -0.26 6.01
CA GLU A 245 6.00 -0.82 4.76
C GLU A 245 5.72 -2.33 4.63
N LEU A 246 5.88 -3.10 5.70
CA LEU A 246 5.59 -4.53 5.69
C LEU A 246 4.09 -4.81 5.62
N GLN A 247 3.26 -3.97 6.26
CA GLN A 247 1.80 -4.07 6.18
C GLN A 247 1.29 -3.75 4.78
N ILE A 248 1.87 -2.77 4.09
CA ILE A 248 1.52 -2.40 2.71
C ILE A 248 1.81 -3.58 1.75
N VAL A 249 3.01 -4.18 1.85
CA VAL A 249 3.37 -5.36 1.05
C VAL A 249 2.45 -6.53 1.38
N ALA A 250 2.19 -6.76 2.67
CA ALA A 250 1.31 -7.81 3.12
C ALA A 250 -0.12 -7.68 2.61
N ALA A 251 -0.71 -6.49 2.66
CA ALA A 251 -2.04 -6.21 2.12
C ALA A 251 -2.13 -6.66 0.66
N CYS A 252 -1.09 -6.36 -0.14
CA CYS A 252 -1.02 -6.77 -1.53
C CYS A 252 -0.96 -8.29 -1.69
N VAL A 253 -0.09 -8.97 -0.91
CA VAL A 253 0.12 -10.41 -1.01
C VAL A 253 -1.09 -11.20 -0.51
N ILE A 254 -1.71 -10.78 0.59
CA ILE A 254 -2.99 -11.32 1.08
C ILE A 254 -4.07 -11.16 0.02
N GLY A 255 -4.10 -9.99 -0.64
CA GLY A 255 -4.96 -9.70 -1.78
C GLY A 255 -4.68 -10.53 -3.04
N GLY A 256 -3.68 -11.41 -3.02
CA GLY A 256 -3.34 -12.34 -4.10
C GLY A 256 -2.52 -11.71 -5.23
N ILE A 257 -1.87 -10.57 -4.99
CA ILE A 257 -0.90 -10.00 -5.92
C ILE A 257 0.40 -10.79 -5.81
N SER A 258 0.97 -11.18 -6.95
CA SER A 258 2.19 -11.98 -6.98
C SER A 258 3.44 -11.11 -6.82
N THR A 259 4.32 -11.52 -5.90
CA THR A 259 5.69 -10.98 -5.76
C THR A 259 6.57 -11.32 -6.97
N MET A 260 6.19 -12.34 -7.75
CA MET A 260 6.88 -12.71 -9.00
C MET A 260 6.45 -11.85 -10.20
N GLY A 261 5.49 -10.93 -10.02
CA GLY A 261 5.02 -9.99 -11.03
C GLY A 261 3.94 -10.52 -11.98
N GLY A 262 3.32 -9.59 -12.70
CA GLY A 262 2.37 -9.86 -13.79
C GLY A 262 1.01 -10.45 -13.40
N ILE A 263 0.74 -10.69 -12.12
CA ILE A 263 -0.50 -11.28 -11.61
C ILE A 263 -1.00 -10.47 -10.42
N GLY A 264 -2.24 -9.99 -10.50
CA GLY A 264 -2.88 -9.26 -9.40
C GLY A 264 -4.13 -8.52 -9.86
N ARG A 265 -5.05 -8.25 -8.93
CA ARG A 265 -6.28 -7.50 -9.20
C ARG A 265 -6.46 -6.41 -8.15
N VAL A 266 -6.97 -5.27 -8.59
CA VAL A 266 -7.20 -4.09 -7.74
C VAL A 266 -8.20 -4.41 -6.62
N LEU A 267 -9.25 -5.18 -6.93
CA LEU A 267 -10.22 -5.63 -5.93
C LEU A 267 -9.59 -6.57 -4.89
N GLY A 268 -8.64 -7.41 -5.30
CA GLY A 268 -7.87 -8.24 -4.38
C GLY A 268 -7.03 -7.38 -3.43
N CYS A 269 -6.35 -6.35 -3.95
CA CYS A 269 -5.59 -5.38 -3.16
C CYS A 269 -6.46 -4.70 -2.08
N LEU A 270 -7.63 -4.21 -2.49
CA LEU A 270 -8.60 -3.60 -1.58
C LEU A 270 -8.99 -4.56 -0.45
N LEU A 271 -9.39 -5.79 -0.80
CA LEU A 271 -9.81 -6.78 0.19
C LEU A 271 -8.66 -7.18 1.12
N GLY A 272 -7.43 -7.26 0.62
CA GLY A 272 -6.25 -7.53 1.44
C GLY A 272 -5.96 -6.42 2.45
N ALA A 273 -6.07 -5.16 2.02
CA ALA A 273 -5.96 -4.01 2.92
C ALA A 273 -7.10 -3.98 3.95
N LEU A 274 -8.35 -4.19 3.52
CA LEU A 274 -9.52 -4.26 4.41
C LEU A 274 -9.41 -5.39 5.43
N PHE A 275 -8.85 -6.54 5.04
CA PHE A 275 -8.62 -7.64 5.96
C PHE A 275 -7.62 -7.28 7.06
N LEU A 276 -6.46 -6.71 6.70
CA LEU A 276 -5.49 -6.24 7.70
C LEU A 276 -6.04 -5.09 8.54
N GLY A 277 -6.76 -4.15 7.94
CA GLY A 277 -7.40 -3.04 8.64
C GLY A 277 -8.47 -3.52 9.64
N ALA A 278 -9.29 -4.50 9.26
CA ALA A 278 -10.26 -5.11 10.14
C ALA A 278 -9.59 -5.88 11.29
N ILE A 279 -8.48 -6.59 11.06
CA ILE A 279 -7.69 -7.21 12.14
C ILE A 279 -7.17 -6.14 13.11
N ASN A 280 -6.60 -5.06 12.57
CA ASN A 280 -5.99 -4.00 13.36
C ASN A 280 -7.00 -3.23 14.22
N ASN A 281 -8.27 -3.19 13.82
CA ASN A 281 -9.36 -2.60 14.58
C ASN A 281 -10.08 -3.61 15.50
N ALA A 282 -10.18 -4.88 15.09
CA ALA A 282 -10.87 -5.90 15.86
C ALA A 282 -10.11 -6.32 17.12
N LEU A 283 -8.78 -6.50 17.02
CA LEU A 283 -7.96 -7.02 18.11
C LEU A 283 -7.96 -6.09 19.34
N PRO A 284 -7.81 -4.75 19.21
CA PRO A 284 -7.93 -3.85 20.34
C PRO A 284 -9.31 -3.87 21.00
N VAL A 285 -10.39 -3.98 20.21
CA VAL A 285 -11.78 -3.99 20.70
C VAL A 285 -12.08 -5.20 21.59
N ILE A 286 -11.41 -6.34 21.35
CA ILE A 286 -11.52 -7.53 22.19
C ILE A 286 -10.49 -7.58 23.33
N GLY A 287 -9.75 -6.49 23.56
CA GLY A 287 -8.80 -6.35 24.67
C GLY A 287 -7.42 -6.99 24.43
N VAL A 288 -7.06 -7.30 23.17
CA VAL A 288 -5.72 -7.82 22.85
C VAL A 288 -4.71 -6.67 22.88
N SER A 289 -3.58 -6.88 23.57
CA SER A 289 -2.55 -5.85 23.68
C SER A 289 -1.87 -5.57 22.33
N PRO A 290 -1.36 -4.34 22.11
CA PRO A 290 -0.66 -4.00 20.86
C PRO A 290 0.55 -4.91 20.54
N PHE A 291 1.21 -5.45 21.56
CA PHE A 291 2.31 -6.40 21.39
C PHE A 291 1.86 -7.70 20.73
N TRP A 292 0.75 -8.28 21.18
CA TRP A 292 0.17 -9.47 20.57
C TRP A 292 -0.42 -9.18 19.20
N GLN A 293 -0.98 -7.99 18.99
CA GLN A 293 -1.45 -7.56 17.69
C GLN A 293 -0.32 -7.57 16.64
N MET A 294 0.87 -7.07 16.97
CA MET A 294 2.02 -7.14 16.06
C MET A 294 2.39 -8.59 15.71
N ALA A 295 2.43 -9.48 16.70
CA ALA A 295 2.75 -10.89 16.49
C ALA A 295 1.69 -11.61 15.62
N ILE A 296 0.40 -11.37 15.89
CA ILE A 296 -0.72 -11.95 15.12
C ILE A 296 -0.69 -11.43 13.68
N SER A 297 -0.55 -10.12 13.49
CA SER A 297 -0.45 -9.53 12.17
C SER A 297 0.74 -10.13 11.40
N GLY A 298 1.92 -10.25 12.02
CA GLY A 298 3.07 -10.93 11.42
C GLY A 298 2.81 -12.39 11.02
N ALA A 299 2.18 -13.17 11.90
CA ALA A 299 1.83 -14.56 11.62
C ALA A 299 0.85 -14.70 10.44
N VAL A 300 -0.17 -13.83 10.38
CA VAL A 300 -1.14 -13.75 9.29
C VAL A 300 -0.45 -13.48 7.95
N ILE A 301 0.54 -12.59 7.93
CA ILE A 301 1.33 -12.27 6.74
C ILE A 301 2.08 -13.52 6.25
N VAL A 302 2.79 -14.21 7.15
CA VAL A 302 3.54 -15.43 6.81
C VAL A 302 2.60 -16.50 6.23
N ILE A 303 1.46 -16.74 6.88
CA ILE A 303 0.46 -17.70 6.40
C ILE A 303 -0.05 -17.31 5.01
N ALA A 304 -0.37 -16.03 4.79
CA ALA A 304 -0.86 -15.56 3.51
C ALA A 304 0.17 -15.74 2.37
N VAL A 305 1.43 -15.41 2.63
CA VAL A 305 2.54 -15.61 1.68
C VAL A 305 2.69 -17.09 1.33
N LEU A 306 2.69 -17.98 2.34
CA LEU A 306 2.82 -19.43 2.13
C LEU A 306 1.68 -20.01 1.28
N LEU A 307 0.44 -19.56 1.53
CA LEU A 307 -0.73 -19.98 0.75
C LEU A 307 -0.65 -19.44 -0.69
N ASN A 308 -0.22 -18.19 -0.87
CA ASN A 308 -0.09 -17.58 -2.19
C ASN A 308 0.96 -18.32 -3.04
N GLU A 309 2.13 -18.65 -2.47
CA GLU A 309 3.19 -19.34 -3.20
C GLU A 309 2.84 -20.79 -3.57
N ARG A 310 2.17 -21.51 -2.68
CA ARG A 310 1.67 -22.86 -2.99
C ARG A 310 0.68 -22.86 -4.15
N GLY A 311 -0.16 -21.83 -4.26
CA GLY A 311 -1.10 -21.67 -5.36
C GLY A 311 -0.46 -21.25 -6.69
N ASN A 312 0.73 -20.65 -6.66
CA ASN A 312 1.42 -20.13 -7.84
C ASN A 312 2.45 -21.12 -8.45
N LYS A 313 2.84 -22.17 -7.71
CA LYS A 313 3.61 -23.29 -8.25
C LYS A 313 2.78 -24.04 -9.31
N ARG A 314 2.85 -23.61 -10.57
CA ARG A 314 2.39 -24.42 -11.71
C ARG A 314 3.13 -25.75 -11.64
N LYS A 315 2.38 -26.87 -11.59
CA LYS A 315 2.92 -28.19 -11.93
C LYS A 315 3.56 -28.05 -13.30
N GLY A 316 4.89 -27.98 -13.37
CA GLY A 316 5.61 -28.06 -14.62
C GLY A 316 5.22 -29.39 -15.27
N ARG A 317 4.29 -29.35 -16.22
CA ARG A 317 4.05 -30.49 -17.08
C ARG A 317 5.31 -30.60 -17.93
N LEU A 318 6.21 -31.50 -17.55
CA LEU A 318 7.31 -31.94 -18.38
C LEU A 318 6.68 -32.56 -19.64
N ILE A 319 6.63 -31.78 -20.71
CA ILE A 319 6.02 -32.17 -21.99
C ILE A 319 6.82 -33.34 -22.64
N LEU A 320 8.04 -33.61 -22.18
CA LEU A 320 8.92 -34.64 -22.75
C LEU A 320 9.50 -35.59 -21.69
N ARG A 321 8.64 -36.25 -20.89
CA ARG A 321 9.11 -37.33 -20.00
C ARG A 321 9.66 -38.55 -20.77
N ASN A 322 9.17 -38.79 -21.99
CA ASN A 322 9.49 -40.00 -22.76
C ASN A 322 10.82 -39.94 -23.54
N VAL A 323 11.40 -38.76 -23.80
CA VAL A 323 12.68 -38.65 -24.52
C VAL A 323 13.88 -38.70 -23.56
N ALA A 324 13.69 -38.33 -22.30
CA ALA A 324 14.74 -38.39 -21.28
C ALA A 324 14.99 -39.81 -20.74
N LEU A 325 14.05 -40.74 -20.96
CA LEU A 325 14.14 -42.13 -20.51
C LEU A 325 14.55 -43.10 -21.62
N SER A 326 14.85 -42.61 -22.82
CA SER A 326 15.23 -43.42 -23.99
C SER A 326 16.74 -43.37 -24.30
N LYS A 327 17.59 -43.13 -23.30
CA LYS A 327 19.04 -43.26 -23.42
C LYS A 327 19.56 -44.16 -22.31
#